data_AF-A0A420RA58-F1
#
_entry.id   AF-A0A420RA58-F1
#
_cell.length_a   1.000
_cell.length_b   1.000
_cell.length_c   1.000
_cell.angle_alpha   90.00
_cell.angle_beta   90.00
_cell.angle_gamma   90.00
#
_symmetry.space_group_name_H-M   'P 1'
#
loop_
_entity.id
_entity.type
_entity.pdbx_description
1 polymer ?
#
loop_
_entity_poly.entity_id
_entity_poly.type
_entity_poly.pdbx_seq_one_letter_code
_entity_poly.pdbx_strand_id
1 'polypeptide(L)'
;MDSPSSIEEVMYLDRMNDLSAKTKGHVYITPECGLCDQIIHANEWTVALLGNEDCLSPLYLTKKFRFPKSREAIKSVDELTLCQRLQCKMCDMAHLSVIIHTNCYRVFQQSYHREGAMDPIWVASAWKFPWRHRPPQRKPRLDLTDTTLVSIGGPVAEAICIPGLASLPQEVLQMVRSYIPSNLLWRYSLIQSTAEEMSRPFQKPLRA
;
A
#
# COMPACT_ATOMS: atom_id res chain seq x y z
N MET A 1 -8.51 36.52 10.56
CA MET A 1 -7.12 36.28 11.00
C MET A 1 -7.04 34.80 11.29
N ASP A 2 -6.57 34.09 10.28
CA ASP A 2 -6.62 32.63 10.18
C ASP A 2 -5.58 31.98 11.09
N SER A 3 -6.05 31.06 11.92
CA SER A 3 -5.20 30.17 12.71
C SER A 3 -4.78 28.98 11.85
N PRO A 4 -3.48 28.68 11.67
CA PRO A 4 -3.06 27.46 10.98
C PRO A 4 -3.36 26.23 11.85
N SER A 5 -3.91 25.20 11.22
CA SER A 5 -4.32 23.93 11.82
C SER A 5 -3.13 23.12 12.35
N SER A 6 -3.09 22.92 13.66
CA SER A 6 -2.02 22.24 14.42
C SER A 6 -2.08 20.70 14.40
N ILE A 7 -2.65 20.10 13.35
CA ILE A 7 -2.73 18.64 13.20
C ILE A 7 -1.56 18.07 12.36
N GLU A 8 -0.87 18.89 11.57
CA GLU A 8 0.26 18.43 10.75
C GLU A 8 1.60 18.34 11.52
N GLU A 9 1.74 19.00 12.68
CA GLU A 9 3.05 19.13 13.36
C GLU A 9 3.35 18.02 14.38
N VAL A 10 2.36 17.26 14.86
CA VAL A 10 2.54 16.35 16.01
C VAL A 10 2.98 14.93 15.61
N MET A 11 2.99 14.57 14.32
CA MET A 11 3.41 13.25 13.85
C MET A 11 4.86 13.18 13.32
N TYR A 12 5.60 14.30 13.31
CA TYR A 12 6.88 14.40 12.59
C TYR A 12 8.14 14.34 13.46
N LEU A 13 8.06 14.34 14.79
CA LEU A 13 9.23 14.65 15.63
C LEU A 13 9.89 13.48 16.40
N ASP A 14 9.23 12.34 16.62
CA ASP A 14 9.78 11.31 17.53
C ASP A 14 10.56 10.14 16.89
N ARG A 15 10.87 10.20 15.58
CA ARG A 15 11.76 9.20 14.93
C ARG A 15 12.78 9.80 13.95
N MET A 16 13.12 11.07 14.10
CA MET A 16 14.06 11.77 13.21
C MET A 16 15.52 11.81 13.71
N ASN A 17 15.95 10.91 14.59
CA ASN A 17 17.30 11.02 15.18
C ASN A 17 18.28 9.87 14.90
N ASP A 18 17.98 8.97 13.95
CA ASP A 18 18.93 7.90 13.57
C ASP A 18 19.21 7.80 12.06
N LEU A 19 18.79 8.80 11.26
CA LEU A 19 19.16 8.92 9.84
C LEU A 19 20.48 9.70 9.64
N SER A 20 21.19 9.99 10.73
CA SER A 20 22.48 10.70 10.74
C SER A 20 23.65 9.78 10.35
N ALA A 21 23.58 9.18 9.16
CA ALA A 21 24.75 8.61 8.48
C ALA A 21 24.50 8.54 6.95
N LYS A 22 24.50 9.70 6.31
CA LYS A 22 24.83 9.95 4.89
C LYS A 22 24.80 8.73 3.96
N THR A 23 23.62 8.35 3.50
CA THR A 23 23.44 7.98 2.09
C THR A 23 22.13 8.58 1.61
N LYS A 24 22.16 9.27 0.46
CA LYS A 24 20.96 9.53 -0.34
C LYS A 24 20.37 8.16 -0.65
N GLY A 25 19.38 7.73 0.13
CA GLY A 25 18.88 6.37 0.11
C GLY A 25 18.35 6.01 -1.28
N HIS A 26 18.84 4.91 -1.83
CA HIS A 26 18.36 4.40 -3.11
C HIS A 26 17.13 3.52 -2.84
N VAL A 27 16.03 3.73 -3.56
CA VAL A 27 14.77 3.03 -3.33
C VAL A 27 14.32 2.39 -4.62
N TYR A 28 14.26 1.06 -4.66
CA TYR A 28 13.67 0.35 -5.79
C TYR A 28 12.15 0.48 -5.74
N ILE A 29 11.52 0.92 -6.83
CA ILE A 29 10.06 1.06 -6.91
C ILE A 29 9.49 0.02 -7.90
N THR A 30 8.58 -0.82 -7.42
CA THR A 30 7.88 -1.83 -8.22
C THR A 30 6.66 -1.25 -8.94
N PRO A 31 6.30 -1.74 -10.14
CA PRO A 31 5.09 -1.32 -10.86
C PRO A 31 3.82 -2.02 -10.36
N GLU A 32 3.79 -2.43 -9.09
CA GLU A 32 2.67 -3.12 -8.46
C GLU A 32 2.38 -2.44 -7.12
N CYS A 33 1.10 -2.24 -6.86
CA CYS A 33 0.62 -1.64 -5.62
C CYS A 33 0.58 -2.69 -4.51
N GLY A 34 1.27 -2.45 -3.39
CA GLY A 34 1.34 -3.40 -2.28
C GLY A 34 -0.01 -3.71 -1.61
N LEU A 35 -0.96 -2.77 -1.67
CA LEU A 35 -2.29 -2.97 -1.05
C LEU A 35 -3.26 -3.70 -1.96
N CYS A 36 -3.43 -3.25 -3.20
CA CYS A 36 -4.45 -3.80 -4.11
C CYS A 36 -3.92 -4.76 -5.15
N ASP A 37 -2.60 -4.92 -5.23
CA ASP A 37 -1.92 -5.85 -6.11
C ASP A 37 -2.08 -5.60 -7.60
N GLN A 38 -2.69 -4.48 -7.98
CA GLN A 38 -2.82 -4.04 -9.35
C GLN A 38 -1.55 -3.35 -9.84
N ILE A 39 -1.36 -3.40 -11.16
CA ILE A 39 -0.29 -2.67 -11.84
C ILE A 39 -0.45 -1.17 -11.59
N ILE A 40 0.66 -0.51 -11.32
CA ILE A 40 0.76 0.95 -11.24
C ILE A 40 1.18 1.46 -12.62
N HIS A 41 0.30 2.23 -13.26
CA HIS A 41 0.57 2.83 -14.55
C HIS A 41 1.38 4.11 -14.41
N ALA A 42 2.04 4.47 -15.51
CA ALA A 42 2.82 5.69 -15.56
C ALA A 42 1.97 6.93 -15.24
N ASN A 43 2.58 7.88 -14.53
CA ASN A 43 1.96 9.08 -14.00
C ASN A 43 0.82 8.83 -12.99
N GLU A 44 0.55 7.63 -12.52
CA GLU A 44 -0.35 7.49 -11.37
C GLU A 44 0.30 8.09 -10.11
N TRP A 45 -0.53 8.62 -9.20
CA TRP A 45 -0.06 9.13 -7.92
C TRP A 45 0.21 7.99 -6.96
N THR A 46 1.42 7.96 -6.42
CA THR A 46 1.90 6.91 -5.52
C THR A 46 2.64 7.47 -4.33
N VAL A 47 2.72 6.66 -3.28
CA VAL A 47 3.65 6.83 -2.16
C VAL A 47 4.51 5.58 -2.06
N ALA A 48 5.71 5.71 -1.51
CA ALA A 48 6.56 4.58 -1.16
C ALA A 48 6.66 4.48 0.36
N LEU A 49 6.44 3.28 0.88
CA LEU A 49 6.63 2.97 2.29
C LEU A 49 7.90 2.11 2.41
N LEU A 50 8.84 2.55 3.22
CA LEU A 50 10.15 1.95 3.40
C LEU A 50 10.21 1.24 4.75
N GLY A 51 10.80 0.05 4.77
CA GLY A 51 11.01 -0.73 5.98
C GLY A 51 12.29 -0.33 6.71
N ASN A 52 12.36 -0.63 8.00
CA ASN A 52 13.59 -0.56 8.76
C ASN A 52 14.63 -1.62 8.28
N GLU A 53 15.79 -1.68 8.93
CA GLU A 53 16.87 -2.61 8.60
C GLU A 53 16.45 -4.08 8.59
N ASP A 54 15.53 -4.46 9.49
CA ASP A 54 14.99 -5.82 9.58
C ASP A 54 13.74 -6.04 8.71
N CYS A 55 13.20 -4.96 8.12
CA CYS A 55 11.95 -4.93 7.34
C CYS A 55 10.73 -5.50 8.07
N LEU A 56 10.78 -5.54 9.40
CA LEU A 56 9.68 -5.99 10.24
C LEU A 56 8.66 -4.88 10.50
N SER A 57 9.10 -3.62 10.38
CA SER A 57 8.26 -2.45 10.58
C SER A 57 8.53 -1.36 9.54
N PRO A 58 7.53 -0.53 9.25
CA PRO A 58 7.72 0.66 8.44
C PRO A 58 8.56 1.69 9.19
N LEU A 59 9.51 2.28 8.48
CA LEU A 59 10.38 3.34 8.96
C LEU A 59 9.97 4.70 8.41
N TYR A 60 9.64 4.77 7.12
CA TYR A 60 9.46 6.04 6.42
C TYR A 60 8.42 5.96 5.31
N LEU A 61 7.58 6.99 5.21
CA LEU A 61 6.64 7.20 4.11
C LEU A 61 7.09 8.42 3.29
N THR A 62 7.29 8.24 1.99
CA THR A 62 7.62 9.36 1.11
C THR A 62 6.44 10.29 0.89
N LYS A 63 6.71 11.53 0.50
CA LYS A 63 5.73 12.39 -0.17
C LYS A 63 5.19 11.70 -1.42
N LYS A 64 3.99 12.12 -1.83
CA LYS A 64 3.36 11.65 -3.06
C LYS A 64 4.22 12.00 -4.28
N PHE A 65 4.35 11.06 -5.21
CA PHE A 65 5.05 11.26 -6.48
C PHE A 65 4.29 10.61 -7.64
N ARG A 66 4.63 11.03 -8.86
CA ARG A 66 4.10 10.46 -10.10
C ARG A 66 4.94 9.27 -10.52
N PHE A 67 4.32 8.10 -10.65
CA PHE A 67 4.99 6.88 -11.06
C PHE A 67 5.70 7.06 -12.41
N PRO A 68 7.00 6.72 -12.54
CA PRO A 68 7.74 6.92 -13.78
C PRO A 68 7.17 6.19 -15.00
N LYS A 69 7.41 6.75 -16.19
CA LYS A 69 7.03 6.17 -17.49
C LYS A 69 7.95 5.05 -17.97
N SER A 70 9.23 5.11 -17.59
CA SER A 70 10.26 4.20 -18.07
C SER A 70 10.91 3.47 -16.90
N ARG A 71 11.22 2.19 -17.10
CA ARG A 71 11.98 1.36 -16.15
C ARG A 71 13.43 1.83 -15.96
N GLU A 72 13.92 2.73 -16.80
CA GLU A 72 15.26 3.32 -16.65
C GLU A 72 15.27 4.59 -15.80
N ALA A 73 14.09 5.06 -15.40
CA ALA A 73 13.92 6.33 -14.72
C ALA A 73 14.48 6.31 -13.30
N ILE A 74 15.17 7.40 -12.98
CA ILE A 74 15.60 7.74 -11.65
C ILE A 74 15.01 9.11 -11.31
N LYS A 75 14.37 9.23 -10.14
CA LYS A 75 13.82 10.50 -9.65
C LYS A 75 14.25 10.74 -8.21
N SER A 76 14.48 11.99 -7.85
CA SER A 76 14.66 12.36 -6.45
C SER A 76 13.33 12.77 -5.83
N VAL A 77 13.00 12.17 -4.68
CA VAL A 77 11.82 12.50 -3.86
C VAL A 77 12.27 12.41 -2.41
N ASP A 78 12.08 13.48 -1.63
CA ASP A 78 12.51 13.56 -0.22
C ASP A 78 13.97 13.15 -0.01
N GLU A 79 14.86 13.64 -0.88
CA GLU A 79 16.30 13.31 -0.86
C GLU A 79 16.63 11.83 -1.16
N LEU A 80 15.61 10.98 -1.33
CA LEU A 80 15.74 9.60 -1.78
C LEU A 80 15.80 9.53 -3.30
N THR A 81 16.52 8.53 -3.80
CA THR A 81 16.64 8.24 -5.24
C THR A 81 15.74 7.08 -5.60
N LEU A 82 14.56 7.36 -6.14
CA LEU A 82 13.61 6.37 -6.63
C LEU A 82 14.11 5.78 -7.96
N CYS A 83 14.14 4.46 -8.06
CA CYS A 83 14.74 3.74 -9.18
C CYS A 83 13.88 2.56 -9.64
N GLN A 84 13.75 2.40 -10.96
CA GLN A 84 13.06 1.25 -11.58
C GLN A 84 14.00 0.30 -12.33
N ARG A 85 15.31 0.53 -12.30
CA ARG A 85 16.28 -0.22 -13.10
C ARG A 85 16.41 -1.65 -12.56
N LEU A 86 16.20 -2.63 -13.45
CA LEU A 86 16.27 -4.07 -13.11
C LEU A 86 17.68 -4.54 -12.73
N GLN A 87 18.75 -3.78 -12.97
CA GLN A 87 20.11 -4.22 -12.62
C GLN A 87 20.89 -3.11 -11.93
N CYS A 88 20.22 -2.36 -11.05
CA CYS A 88 20.88 -1.32 -10.28
C CYS A 88 21.57 -1.90 -9.04
N LYS A 89 22.91 -1.87 -9.03
CA LYS A 89 23.72 -2.31 -7.89
C LYS A 89 23.42 -1.56 -6.59
N MET A 90 22.92 -0.32 -6.68
CA MET A 90 22.51 0.45 -5.51
C MET A 90 21.19 -0.05 -4.91
N CYS A 91 20.29 -0.61 -5.73
CA CYS A 91 19.06 -1.24 -5.25
C CYS A 91 19.32 -2.53 -4.48
N ASP A 92 20.45 -3.22 -4.71
CA ASP A 92 20.77 -4.46 -4.01
C ASP A 92 21.07 -4.25 -2.52
N MET A 93 21.46 -3.03 -2.16
CA MET A 93 21.75 -2.59 -0.79
C MET A 93 20.62 -1.74 -0.20
N ALA A 94 19.55 -1.50 -0.96
CA ALA A 94 18.42 -0.69 -0.52
C ALA A 94 17.54 -1.42 0.50
N HIS A 95 16.88 -0.65 1.37
CA HIS A 95 15.80 -1.15 2.22
C HIS A 95 14.64 -1.69 1.37
N LEU A 96 13.87 -2.61 1.94
CA LEU A 96 12.61 -3.02 1.35
C LEU A 96 11.70 -1.80 1.22
N SER A 97 11.12 -1.65 0.05
CA SER A 97 10.05 -0.69 -0.18
C SER A 97 8.84 -1.39 -0.77
N VAL A 98 7.67 -0.82 -0.49
CA VAL A 98 6.40 -1.16 -1.12
C VAL A 98 5.80 0.11 -1.68
N ILE A 99 5.36 0.04 -2.94
CA ILE A 99 4.75 1.17 -3.64
C ILE A 99 3.25 1.02 -3.53
N ILE A 100 2.56 2.12 -3.23
CA ILE A 100 1.14 2.12 -2.97
C ILE A 100 0.52 3.28 -3.76
N HIS A 101 -0.58 3.03 -4.48
CA HIS A 101 -1.38 4.12 -5.04
C HIS A 101 -1.84 5.05 -3.92
N THR A 102 -1.76 6.36 -4.12
CA THR A 102 -2.18 7.33 -3.09
C THR A 102 -3.65 7.12 -2.68
N ASN A 103 -4.53 6.74 -3.61
CA ASN A 103 -5.93 6.45 -3.29
C ASN A 103 -6.06 5.18 -2.44
N CYS A 104 -5.27 4.15 -2.70
CA CYS A 104 -5.29 2.92 -1.90
C CYS A 104 -4.84 3.17 -0.46
N TYR A 105 -3.77 3.95 -0.30
CA TYR A 105 -3.29 4.37 1.01
C TYR A 105 -4.38 5.12 1.79
N ARG A 106 -5.05 6.08 1.15
CA ARG A 106 -6.14 6.86 1.76
C ARG A 106 -7.34 6.01 2.15
N VAL A 107 -7.82 5.13 1.26
CA VAL A 107 -8.96 4.24 1.56
C VAL A 107 -8.62 3.35 2.75
N PHE A 108 -7.42 2.77 2.80
CA PHE A 108 -7.00 1.96 3.95
C PHE A 108 -7.02 2.77 5.25
N GLN A 109 -6.44 3.98 5.25
CA GLN A 109 -6.43 4.85 6.44
C GLN A 109 -7.84 5.22 6.91
N GLN A 110 -8.79 5.43 5.98
CA GLN A 110 -10.16 5.79 6.30
C GLN A 110 -10.97 4.60 6.85
N SER A 111 -10.67 3.39 6.39
CA SER A 111 -11.34 2.15 6.82
C SER A 111 -10.69 1.47 8.02
N TYR A 112 -9.48 1.91 8.42
CA TYR A 112 -8.78 1.38 9.59
C TYR A 112 -9.18 2.14 10.86
N HIS A 113 -9.69 1.42 11.86
CA HIS A 113 -10.35 2.02 13.03
C HIS A 113 -9.46 2.13 14.28
N ARG A 114 -8.15 1.86 14.17
CA ARG A 114 -7.20 2.04 15.29
C ARG A 114 -6.18 3.11 14.98
N GLU A 115 -5.48 3.55 16.03
CA GLU A 115 -4.35 4.46 15.89
C GLU A 115 -3.21 3.81 15.09
N GLY A 116 -2.53 4.61 14.28
CA GLY A 116 -1.32 4.18 13.57
C GLY A 116 -1.57 3.18 12.43
N ALA A 117 -2.20 3.62 11.33
CA ALA A 117 -2.44 2.76 10.16
C ALA A 117 -1.17 2.31 9.41
N MET A 118 -0.01 2.92 9.68
CA MET A 118 1.23 2.64 8.94
C MET A 118 1.74 1.21 9.13
N ASP A 119 1.72 0.69 10.36
CA ASP A 119 2.14 -0.68 10.68
C ASP A 119 1.22 -1.73 10.02
N PRO A 120 -0.12 -1.64 10.14
CA PRO A 120 -1.04 -2.50 9.38
C PRO A 120 -0.86 -2.42 7.87
N ILE A 121 -0.65 -1.23 7.31
CA ILE A 121 -0.39 -1.06 5.86
C ILE A 121 0.89 -1.79 5.46
N TRP A 122 1.95 -1.69 6.28
CA TRP A 122 3.19 -2.43 6.09
C TRP A 122 2.94 -3.93 6.09
N VAL A 123 2.23 -4.45 7.08
CA VAL A 123 1.91 -5.89 7.15
C VAL A 123 1.09 -6.33 5.93
N ALA A 124 0.01 -5.61 5.60
CA ALA A 124 -0.85 -5.93 4.46
C ALA A 124 -0.11 -5.88 3.11
N SER A 125 0.95 -5.07 3.00
CA SER A 125 1.69 -4.86 1.75
C SER A 125 2.96 -5.69 1.65
N ALA A 126 3.83 -5.63 2.65
CA ALA A 126 5.18 -6.17 2.61
C ALA A 126 5.21 -7.68 2.90
N TRP A 127 4.32 -8.20 3.75
CA TRP A 127 4.35 -9.62 4.16
C TRP A 127 3.83 -10.58 3.09
N LYS A 128 3.27 -10.07 1.99
CA LYS A 128 3.02 -10.83 0.75
C LYS A 128 4.31 -11.35 0.10
N PHE A 129 5.45 -10.82 0.51
CA PHE A 129 6.78 -11.20 0.02
C PHE A 129 7.66 -11.66 1.20
N PRO A 130 7.37 -12.84 1.77
CA PRO A 130 8.03 -13.29 3.02
C PRO A 130 9.53 -13.49 2.88
N TRP A 131 10.01 -13.76 1.65
CA TRP A 131 11.42 -14.02 1.38
C TRP A 131 12.12 -12.77 0.84
N ARG A 132 13.14 -12.32 1.57
CA ARG A 132 14.09 -11.31 1.10
C ARG A 132 14.94 -11.90 -0.02
N HIS A 133 14.57 -11.63 -1.27
CA HIS A 133 15.44 -11.92 -2.41
C HIS A 133 16.25 -10.68 -2.79
N ARG A 134 17.55 -10.91 -3.03
CA ARG A 134 18.42 -9.97 -3.73
C ARG A 134 18.74 -10.56 -5.12
N PRO A 135 18.46 -9.85 -6.21
CA PRO A 135 17.83 -8.52 -6.28
C PRO A 135 16.33 -8.56 -5.90
N PRO A 136 15.73 -7.46 -5.42
CA PRO A 136 14.34 -7.38 -4.96
C PRO A 136 13.26 -7.63 -6.03
N GLN A 137 13.67 -8.00 -7.25
CA GLN A 137 12.84 -8.12 -8.44
C GLN A 137 12.27 -9.52 -8.65
N ARG A 138 12.81 -10.54 -7.96
CA ARG A 138 12.37 -11.92 -8.05
C ARG A 138 11.83 -12.34 -6.70
N LYS A 139 10.57 -12.02 -6.43
CA LYS A 139 9.94 -12.38 -5.17
C LYS A 139 8.82 -13.40 -5.45
N PRO A 140 8.93 -14.65 -4.99
CA PRO A 140 7.76 -15.51 -4.91
C PRO A 140 6.77 -14.80 -3.99
N ARG A 141 5.62 -14.48 -4.55
CA ARG A 141 4.56 -13.76 -3.87
C ARG A 141 3.62 -14.79 -3.27
N LEU A 142 3.33 -14.64 -1.98
CA LEU A 142 2.22 -15.37 -1.39
C LEU A 142 0.93 -14.71 -1.87
N ASP A 143 0.18 -15.42 -2.70
CA ASP A 143 -1.20 -15.04 -3.00
C ASP A 143 -2.07 -15.48 -1.82
N LEU A 144 -2.19 -14.60 -0.84
CA LEU A 144 -3.01 -14.81 0.36
C LEU A 144 -4.45 -14.35 0.15
N THR A 145 -4.75 -13.77 -1.00
CA THR A 145 -6.05 -13.18 -1.32
C THR A 145 -6.78 -14.07 -2.30
N ASP A 146 -7.86 -14.72 -1.85
CA ASP A 146 -8.79 -15.35 -2.76
C ASP A 146 -9.58 -14.26 -3.53
N THR A 147 -9.01 -13.82 -4.65
CA THR A 147 -9.63 -12.80 -5.51
C THR A 147 -10.85 -13.32 -6.28
N THR A 148 -11.20 -14.60 -6.14
CA THR A 148 -12.37 -15.22 -6.80
C THR A 148 -13.69 -14.93 -6.06
N LEU A 149 -13.61 -14.66 -4.76
CA LEU A 149 -14.75 -14.25 -3.95
C LEU A 149 -14.90 -12.73 -3.98
N VAL A 150 -15.92 -12.27 -4.70
CA VAL A 150 -16.21 -10.85 -4.85
C VAL A 150 -17.27 -10.45 -3.83
N SER A 151 -16.92 -9.53 -2.94
CA SER A 151 -17.85 -8.91 -2.00
C SER A 151 -17.76 -7.40 -2.09
N ILE A 152 -18.89 -6.74 -1.86
CA ILE A 152 -19.00 -5.29 -1.75
C ILE A 152 -19.76 -4.98 -0.46
N GLY A 153 -19.08 -4.33 0.49
CA GLY A 153 -19.71 -3.85 1.70
C GLY A 153 -20.62 -2.65 1.44
N GLY A 154 -21.60 -2.44 2.34
CA GLY A 154 -22.50 -1.29 2.32
C GLY A 154 -21.80 0.06 2.12
N PRO A 155 -20.74 0.38 2.90
CA PRO A 155 -20.05 1.66 2.76
C PRO A 155 -19.40 1.89 1.39
N VAL A 156 -18.86 0.83 0.76
CA VAL A 156 -18.28 0.91 -0.60
C VAL A 156 -19.39 1.22 -1.60
N ALA A 157 -20.51 0.51 -1.51
CA ALA A 157 -21.66 0.68 -2.39
C ALA A 157 -22.29 2.08 -2.26
N GLU A 158 -22.36 2.60 -1.04
CA GLU A 158 -22.80 3.98 -0.76
C GLU A 158 -21.83 5.01 -1.35
N ALA A 159 -20.53 4.81 -1.18
CA ALA A 159 -19.50 5.74 -1.68
C ALA A 159 -19.50 5.88 -3.21
N ILE A 160 -19.99 4.87 -3.94
CA ILE A 160 -20.15 4.93 -5.41
C ILE A 160 -21.58 5.26 -5.86
N CYS A 161 -22.46 5.63 -4.92
CA CYS A 161 -23.86 5.98 -5.17
C CYS A 161 -24.70 4.84 -5.79
N ILE A 162 -24.34 3.58 -5.51
CA ILE A 162 -25.10 2.39 -5.94
C ILE A 162 -25.28 1.46 -4.72
N PRO A 163 -26.07 1.86 -3.70
CA PRO A 163 -26.20 1.09 -2.46
C PRO A 163 -26.76 -0.32 -2.70
N GLY A 164 -27.61 -0.51 -3.71
CA GLY A 164 -28.15 -1.83 -4.09
C GLY A 164 -27.08 -2.85 -4.45
N LEU A 165 -25.86 -2.40 -4.78
CA LEU A 165 -24.75 -3.29 -5.12
C LEU A 165 -24.33 -4.18 -3.94
N ALA A 166 -24.43 -3.68 -2.70
CA ALA A 166 -24.11 -4.47 -1.50
C ALA A 166 -25.16 -5.55 -1.19
N SER A 167 -26.35 -5.47 -1.80
CA SER A 167 -27.43 -6.45 -1.62
C SER A 167 -27.44 -7.55 -2.68
N LEU A 168 -26.59 -7.44 -3.71
CA LEU A 168 -26.57 -8.40 -4.79
C LEU A 168 -25.98 -9.75 -4.35
N PRO A 169 -26.52 -10.87 -4.84
CA PRO A 169 -25.89 -12.18 -4.70
C PRO A 169 -24.47 -12.18 -5.28
N GLN A 170 -23.62 -13.03 -4.74
CA GLN A 170 -22.21 -13.11 -5.13
C GLN A 170 -22.05 -13.44 -6.63
N GLU A 171 -22.90 -14.29 -7.19
CA GLU A 171 -22.90 -14.67 -8.60
C GLU A 171 -23.11 -13.45 -9.51
N VAL A 172 -24.01 -12.55 -9.10
CA VAL A 172 -24.28 -11.32 -9.83
C VAL A 172 -23.09 -10.37 -9.71
N LEU A 173 -22.49 -10.24 -8.52
CA LEU A 173 -21.27 -9.44 -8.34
C LEU A 173 -20.09 -9.97 -9.18
N GLN A 174 -19.95 -11.28 -9.29
CA GLN A 174 -18.96 -11.92 -10.16
C GLN A 174 -19.24 -11.62 -11.64
N MET A 175 -20.51 -11.66 -12.06
CA MET A 175 -20.89 -11.23 -13.41
C MET A 175 -20.55 -9.75 -13.66
N VAL A 176 -20.91 -8.85 -12.74
CA VAL A 176 -20.56 -7.42 -12.88
C VAL A 176 -19.05 -7.26 -12.97
N ARG A 177 -18.27 -7.98 -12.14
CA ARG A 177 -16.81 -7.94 -12.18
C ARG A 177 -16.25 -8.43 -13.51
N SER A 178 -16.85 -9.45 -14.14
CA SER A 178 -16.35 -9.93 -15.44
C SER A 178 -16.51 -8.90 -16.56
N TYR A 179 -17.52 -8.02 -16.49
CA TYR A 179 -17.68 -6.90 -17.41
C TYR A 179 -16.73 -5.73 -17.13
N ILE A 180 -16.40 -5.48 -15.85
CA ILE A 180 -15.57 -4.34 -15.43
C ILE A 180 -14.44 -4.76 -14.47
N PRO A 181 -13.52 -5.65 -14.89
CA PRO A 181 -12.57 -6.32 -13.97
C PRO A 181 -11.56 -5.36 -13.32
N SER A 182 -11.19 -4.29 -14.03
CA SER A 182 -10.18 -3.31 -13.56
C SER A 182 -10.80 -2.06 -12.91
N ASN A 183 -12.10 -2.07 -12.62
CA ASN A 183 -12.77 -0.91 -12.03
C ASN A 183 -12.26 -0.63 -10.60
N LEU A 184 -12.16 0.65 -10.24
CA LEU A 184 -11.73 1.11 -8.91
C LEU A 184 -12.59 0.57 -7.76
N LEU A 185 -13.85 0.27 -8.05
CA LEU A 185 -14.79 -0.35 -7.12
C LEU A 185 -14.21 -1.60 -6.44
N TRP A 186 -13.71 -2.56 -7.23
CA TRP A 186 -13.20 -3.83 -6.71
C TRP A 186 -11.94 -3.61 -5.87
N ARG A 187 -11.11 -2.66 -6.30
CA ARG A 187 -9.91 -2.24 -5.59
C ARG A 187 -10.25 -1.64 -4.23
N TYR A 188 -11.23 -0.75 -4.16
CA TYR A 188 -11.62 -0.10 -2.91
C TYR A 188 -12.31 -1.07 -1.97
N SER A 189 -13.16 -1.96 -2.49
CA SER A 189 -13.78 -3.00 -1.69
C SER A 189 -12.74 -3.90 -1.02
N LEU A 190 -11.76 -4.39 -1.79
CA LEU A 190 -10.68 -5.23 -1.25
C LEU A 190 -9.93 -4.53 -0.11
N ILE A 191 -9.48 -3.29 -0.34
CA ILE A 191 -8.69 -2.54 0.64
C ILE A 191 -9.49 -2.26 1.90
N GLN A 192 -10.76 -1.87 1.73
CA GLN A 192 -11.64 -1.61 2.87
C GLN A 192 -11.84 -2.89 3.69
N SER A 193 -12.15 -4.01 3.06
CA SER A 193 -12.31 -5.28 3.77
C SER A 193 -11.03 -5.69 4.52
N THR A 194 -9.86 -5.53 3.91
CA THR A 194 -8.57 -5.80 4.58
C THR A 194 -8.34 -4.87 5.78
N ALA A 195 -8.61 -3.58 5.64
CA ALA A 195 -8.42 -2.60 6.71
C ALA A 195 -9.40 -2.86 7.88
N GLU A 196 -10.66 -3.17 7.59
CA GLU A 196 -11.67 -3.52 8.58
C GLU A 196 -11.30 -4.81 9.32
N GLU A 197 -10.86 -5.85 8.59
CA GLU A 197 -10.42 -7.12 9.18
C GLU A 197 -9.23 -6.91 10.12
N MET A 198 -8.21 -6.16 9.67
CA MET A 198 -7.06 -5.81 10.51
C MET A 198 -7.41 -4.89 11.69
N SER A 199 -8.55 -4.19 11.64
CA SER A 199 -9.05 -3.40 12.76
C SER A 199 -9.68 -4.26 13.85
N ARG A 200 -10.11 -5.49 13.53
CA ARG A 200 -10.77 -6.38 14.49
C ARG A 200 -9.77 -6.87 15.54
N PRO A 201 -10.13 -6.85 16.84
CA PRO A 201 -9.27 -7.42 17.88
C PRO A 201 -9.00 -8.88 17.53
N PHE A 202 -7.76 -9.33 17.73
CA PHE A 202 -7.42 -10.73 17.51
C PHE A 202 -8.29 -11.57 18.44
N GLN A 203 -9.30 -12.22 17.88
CA GLN A 203 -10.12 -13.16 18.62
C GLN A 203 -9.23 -14.39 18.83
N LYS A 204 -8.85 -14.66 20.08
CA LYS A 204 -8.15 -15.91 20.41
C LYS A 204 -8.96 -17.05 19.81
N PRO A 205 -8.37 -17.94 19.00
CA PRO A 205 -9.08 -19.15 18.60
C PRO A 205 -9.54 -19.83 19.89
N LEU A 206 -10.84 -20.11 19.96
CA LEU A 206 -11.46 -20.76 21.10
C LEU A 206 -10.58 -21.97 21.45
N ARG A 207 -10.07 -22.02 22.69
CA ARG A 207 -9.36 -23.18 23.18
C ARG A 207 -10.35 -24.35 23.10
N ALA A 208 -10.09 -25.28 22.20
CA ALA A 208 -10.72 -26.60 22.20
C ALA A 208 -10.32 -27.36 23.46
#